data_AF-A0A2V9QS37-F1
#
_entry.id   AF-A0A2V9QS37-F1
#
_cell.length_a   1.000
_cell.length_b   1.000
_cell.length_c   1.000
_cell.angle_alpha   90.00
_cell.angle_beta   90.00
_cell.angle_gamma   90.00
#
_symmetry.space_group_name_H-M   'P 1'
#
loop_
_entity.id
_entity.type
_entity.pdbx_description
1 polymer ?
#
loop_
_entity_poly.entity_id
_entity_poly.type
_entity_poly.pdbx_seq_one_letter_code
_entity_poly.pdbx_strand_id
1 'polypeptide(L)'
;SGYRVIIDRISHDISFYRAFLKNAVLNGSLVINNPFWWGADDKFFNYALATKLGVAVPRTVVLPHKQHPPGTSAQSMRNLKYPLNWEEIFGYVGFPAFLKPFSGGGWKNVYKVH
;
A
#
# COMPACT_ATOMS: atom_id res chain seq x y z
N SER A 1 26.96 6.94 9.95
CA SER A 1 26.45 8.29 9.62
C SER A 1 27.05 9.37 10.53
N GLY A 2 27.65 9.06 11.69
CA GLY A 2 28.12 10.08 12.65
C GLY A 2 27.00 10.84 13.37
N TYR A 3 25.79 10.87 12.78
CA TYR A 3 24.59 11.48 13.33
C TYR A 3 23.90 10.57 14.35
N ARG A 4 23.43 11.16 15.45
CA ARG A 4 22.58 10.48 16.42
C ARG A 4 21.13 10.34 15.94
N VAL A 5 20.63 11.34 15.20
CA VAL A 5 19.28 11.40 14.64
C VAL A 5 19.33 11.88 13.20
N ILE A 6 18.54 11.29 12.31
CA ILE A 6 18.37 11.70 10.90
C ILE A 6 16.88 11.92 10.64
N ILE A 7 16.53 13.04 9.99
CA ILE A 7 15.17 13.31 9.53
C ILE A 7 15.07 12.96 8.04
N ASP A 8 14.33 11.91 7.72
CA ASP A 8 14.06 11.46 6.36
C ASP A 8 12.81 12.14 5.79
N ARG A 9 12.97 12.75 4.60
CA ARG A 9 11.92 13.43 3.86
C ARG A 9 11.72 12.90 2.44
N ILE A 10 12.51 11.93 1.97
CA ILE A 10 12.56 11.58 0.54
C ILE A 10 12.82 10.09 0.25
N SER A 11 13.15 9.27 1.24
CA SER A 11 13.51 7.86 0.97
C SER A 11 12.35 7.00 0.45
N HIS A 12 11.12 7.51 0.55
CA HIS A 12 9.94 6.92 -0.09
C HIS A 12 10.06 6.94 -1.63
N ASP A 13 10.67 7.98 -2.21
CA ASP A 13 10.86 8.13 -3.65
C ASP A 13 12.21 7.60 -4.14
N ILE A 14 13.27 7.68 -3.32
CA ILE A 14 14.64 7.35 -3.75
C ILE A 14 15.17 6.13 -2.99
N SER A 15 15.26 5.01 -3.70
CA SER A 15 15.70 3.71 -3.14
C SER A 15 17.10 3.75 -2.52
N PHE A 16 18.03 4.54 -3.09
CA PHE A 16 19.37 4.71 -2.53
C PHE A 16 19.32 5.27 -1.10
N TYR A 17 18.58 6.36 -0.88
CA TYR A 17 18.47 6.95 0.46
C TYR A 17 17.81 5.98 1.44
N ARG A 18 16.83 5.19 0.99
CA ARG A 18 16.20 4.18 1.84
C ARG A 18 17.21 3.11 2.29
N ALA A 19 18.05 2.63 1.39
CA ALA A 19 19.11 1.67 1.72
C ALA A 19 20.13 2.28 2.69
N PHE A 20 20.58 3.51 2.43
CA PHE A 20 21.48 4.24 3.32
C PHE A 20 20.89 4.41 4.73
N LEU A 21 19.63 4.84 4.84
CA LEU A 21 18.97 5.07 6.12
C LEU A 21 18.76 3.78 6.91
N LYS A 22 18.42 2.67 6.24
CA LYS A 22 18.37 1.35 6.89
C LYS A 22 19.73 0.96 7.46
N ASN A 23 20.81 1.18 6.72
CA ASN A 23 22.17 0.96 7.22
C ASN A 23 22.52 1.93 8.37
N ALA A 24 22.06 3.18 8.34
CA ALA A 24 22.25 4.12 9.43
C ALA A 24 21.56 3.66 10.72
N VAL A 25 20.32 3.14 10.61
CA VAL A 25 19.60 2.52 11.74
C VAL A 25 20.36 1.32 12.29
N LEU A 26 20.85 0.44 11.41
CA LEU A 26 21.65 -0.73 11.81
C LEU A 26 22.89 -0.33 12.62
N ASN A 27 23.49 0.82 12.31
CA ASN A 27 24.66 1.36 13.01
C ASN A 27 24.29 2.35 14.13
N GLY A 28 23.07 2.29 14.66
CA GLY A 28 22.67 3.00 15.88
C GLY A 28 22.16 4.44 15.70
N SER A 29 21.90 4.90 14.47
CA SER A 29 21.18 6.16 14.24
C SER A 29 19.68 5.99 14.47
N LEU A 30 19.05 6.97 15.08
CA LEU A 30 17.59 7.09 15.05
C LEU A 30 17.17 7.79 13.76
N VAL A 31 16.12 7.30 13.09
CA VAL A 31 15.65 7.89 11.81
C VAL A 31 14.15 8.16 11.89
N ILE A 32 13.76 9.39 11.55
CA ILE A 32 12.36 9.85 11.54
C ILE A 32 12.03 10.38 10.14
N ASN A 33 11.11 9.82 9.37
CA ASN A 33 10.29 8.66 9.68
C ASN A 33 11.08 7.35 9.56
N ASN A 34 10.57 6.30 10.20
CA ASN A 34 11.20 4.98 10.19
C ASN A 34 11.41 4.49 8.73
N PRO A 35 12.66 4.17 8.30
CA PRO A 35 12.95 3.84 6.90
C PRO A 35 12.46 2.44 6.48
N PHE A 36 11.93 1.66 7.41
CA PHE A 36 11.29 0.36 7.15
C PHE A 36 9.80 0.50 6.83
N TRP A 37 9.16 1.60 7.23
CA TRP A 37 7.71 1.80 7.11
C TRP A 37 7.22 1.73 5.66
N TRP A 38 8.00 2.26 4.71
CA TRP A 38 7.63 2.25 3.29
C TRP A 38 7.55 0.84 2.69
N GLY A 39 8.26 -0.15 3.27
CA GLY A 39 8.15 -1.55 2.85
C GLY A 39 6.99 -2.29 3.50
N ALA A 40 6.37 -1.71 4.55
CA ALA A 40 5.30 -2.30 5.33
C ALA A 40 3.94 -1.60 5.10
N ASP A 41 3.93 -0.42 4.48
CA ASP A 41 2.72 0.36 4.24
C ASP A 41 1.85 -0.27 3.13
N ASP A 42 0.72 -0.85 3.55
CA ASP A 42 -0.33 -1.36 2.69
C ASP A 42 -1.64 -0.64 3.04
N LYS A 43 -2.21 0.08 2.07
CA LYS A 43 -3.43 0.88 2.30
C LYS A 43 -4.61 0.01 2.72
N PHE A 44 -4.76 -1.18 2.14
CA PHE A 44 -5.87 -2.07 2.47
C PHE A 44 -5.71 -2.63 3.89
N PHE A 45 -4.50 -3.03 4.26
CA PHE A 45 -4.20 -3.43 5.64
C PHE A 45 -4.51 -2.29 6.62
N ASN A 46 -4.08 -1.07 6.32
CA ASN A 46 -4.33 0.09 7.19
C ASN A 46 -5.84 0.37 7.35
N TYR A 47 -6.64 0.23 6.29
CA TYR A 47 -8.11 0.35 6.40
C TYR A 47 -8.70 -0.77 7.27
N ALA A 48 -8.27 -2.01 7.09
CA ALA A 48 -8.73 -3.13 7.90
C ALA A 48 -8.36 -2.95 9.38
N LEU A 49 -7.14 -2.48 9.67
CA LEU A 49 -6.69 -2.16 11.02
C LEU A 49 -7.51 -1.01 11.63
N ALA A 50 -7.75 0.07 10.88
CA ALA A 50 -8.56 1.19 11.31
C ALA A 50 -9.99 0.75 11.69
N THR A 51 -10.63 -0.09 10.86
CA THR A 51 -11.93 -0.69 11.19
C THR A 51 -11.89 -1.48 12.50
N LYS A 52 -10.85 -2.31 12.71
CA LYS A 52 -10.70 -3.08 13.96
C LYS A 52 -10.51 -2.20 15.20
N LEU A 53 -9.91 -1.02 15.02
CA LEU A 53 -9.71 -0.03 16.08
C LEU A 53 -10.94 0.88 16.30
N GLY A 54 -12.04 0.66 15.56
CA GLY A 54 -13.24 1.51 15.65
C GLY A 54 -13.08 2.88 14.97
N VAL A 55 -12.05 3.06 14.15
CA VAL A 55 -11.85 4.27 13.35
C VAL A 55 -12.73 4.19 12.11
N ALA A 56 -13.55 5.23 11.89
CA ALA A 56 -14.42 5.29 10.72
C ALA A 56 -13.58 5.34 9.43
N VAL A 57 -13.90 4.43 8.51
CA VAL A 57 -13.28 4.35 7.18
C VAL A 57 -14.36 4.09 6.12
N PRO A 58 -14.17 4.53 4.87
CA PRO A 58 -15.11 4.21 3.80
C PRO A 58 -15.12 2.70 3.50
N ARG A 59 -16.27 2.19 3.07
CA ARG A 59 -16.41 0.82 2.58
C ARG A 59 -15.42 0.60 1.43
N THR A 60 -14.52 -0.36 1.60
CA THR A 60 -13.36 -0.55 0.74
C THR A 60 -13.20 -2.03 0.42
N VAL A 61 -12.92 -2.35 -0.84
CA VAL A 61 -12.55 -3.70 -1.28
C VAL A 61 -11.15 -3.68 -1.88
N VAL A 62 -10.45 -4.81 -1.82
CA VAL A 62 -9.24 -5.05 -2.59
C VAL A 62 -9.61 -5.78 -3.88
N LEU A 63 -9.11 -5.31 -5.01
CA LEU A 63 -9.35 -5.92 -6.32
C LEU A 63 -8.09 -6.63 -6.81
N PRO A 64 -8.21 -7.78 -7.50
CA PRO A 64 -7.08 -8.44 -8.15
C PRO A 64 -6.58 -7.64 -9.37
N HIS A 65 -5.42 -8.03 -9.88
CA HIS A 65 -4.83 -7.45 -11.07
C HIS A 65 -5.73 -7.66 -12.30
N LYS A 66 -5.84 -6.64 -13.17
CA LYS A 66 -6.54 -6.76 -14.47
C LYS A 66 -5.87 -7.77 -15.40
N GLN A 67 -4.55 -7.87 -15.34
CA GLN A 67 -3.72 -8.80 -16.13
C GLN A 67 -2.79 -9.56 -15.18
N HIS A 68 -2.44 -10.79 -15.53
CA HIS A 68 -1.49 -11.57 -14.74
C HIS A 68 -0.14 -10.85 -14.63
N PRO A 69 0.42 -10.71 -13.41
CA PRO A 69 1.77 -10.18 -13.24
C PRO A 69 2.81 -11.00 -14.02
N PRO A 70 3.93 -10.38 -14.46
CA PRO A 70 5.02 -11.09 -15.12
C PRO A 70 5.50 -12.31 -14.32
N GLY A 71 5.72 -13.43 -14.99
CA GLY A 71 6.15 -14.69 -14.36
C GLY A 71 5.05 -15.47 -13.64
N THR A 72 3.78 -15.03 -13.73
CA THR A 72 2.62 -15.76 -13.17
C THR A 72 1.76 -16.37 -14.28
N SER A 73 0.98 -17.39 -13.92
CA SER A 73 0.05 -18.07 -14.83
C SER A 73 -1.33 -18.22 -14.18
N ALA A 74 -2.29 -18.78 -14.92
CA ALA A 74 -3.60 -19.13 -14.35
C ALA A 74 -3.46 -20.05 -13.13
N GLN A 75 -2.44 -20.92 -13.10
CA GLN A 75 -2.17 -21.81 -11.97
C GLN A 75 -1.72 -21.05 -10.71
N SER A 76 -1.06 -19.89 -10.87
CA SER A 76 -0.73 -18.99 -9.77
C SER A 76 -1.98 -18.38 -9.12
N MET A 77 -3.07 -18.27 -9.89
CA MET A 77 -4.35 -17.66 -9.47
C MET A 77 -5.44 -18.70 -9.20
N ARG A 78 -5.12 -19.99 -9.08
CA ARG A 78 -6.12 -21.08 -8.94
C ARG A 78 -7.10 -20.94 -7.77
N ASN A 79 -6.74 -20.17 -6.74
CA ASN A 79 -7.58 -19.90 -5.57
C ASN A 79 -8.35 -18.56 -5.68
N LEU A 80 -8.13 -17.78 -6.74
CA LEU A 80 -8.89 -16.56 -7.00
C LEU A 80 -10.25 -16.97 -7.59
N LYS A 81 -11.32 -16.68 -6.85
CA LYS A 81 -12.67 -16.80 -7.39
C LYS A 81 -12.84 -15.81 -8.54
N TYR A 82 -13.09 -16.32 -9.74
CA TYR A 82 -13.28 -15.51 -10.95
C TYR A 82 -14.37 -16.13 -11.86
N PRO A 83 -15.24 -15.32 -12.52
CA PRO A 83 -15.32 -13.86 -12.45
C PRO A 83 -15.71 -13.36 -11.05
N LEU A 84 -15.36 -12.11 -10.75
CA LEU A 84 -15.72 -11.46 -9.49
C LEU A 84 -17.22 -11.22 -9.42
N ASN A 85 -17.79 -11.26 -8.22
CA ASN A 85 -19.18 -10.85 -8.00
C ASN A 85 -19.28 -9.31 -8.02
N TRP A 86 -19.37 -8.74 -9.21
CA TRP A 86 -19.37 -7.28 -9.39
C TRP A 86 -20.58 -6.59 -8.78
N GLU A 87 -21.75 -7.23 -8.82
CA GLU A 87 -22.97 -6.69 -8.22
C GLU A 87 -22.81 -6.47 -6.71
N GLU A 88 -22.30 -7.48 -6.00
CA GLU A 88 -22.03 -7.40 -4.57
C GLU A 88 -20.95 -6.36 -4.25
N ILE A 89 -19.85 -6.34 -5.02
CA ILE A 89 -18.76 -5.37 -4.81
C ILE A 89 -19.27 -3.94 -5.00
N PHE A 90 -20.02 -3.67 -6.06
CA PHE A 90 -20.54 -2.34 -6.36
C PHE A 90 -21.64 -1.91 -5.39
N GLY A 91 -22.51 -2.84 -4.97
CA GLY A 91 -23.49 -2.59 -3.92
C GLY A 91 -22.85 -2.26 -2.58
N TYR A 92 -21.75 -2.95 -2.23
CA TYR A 92 -21.01 -2.71 -0.99
C TYR A 92 -20.24 -1.38 -1.01
N VAL A 93 -19.45 -1.10 -2.05
CA VAL A 93 -18.64 0.12 -2.11
C VAL A 93 -19.54 1.35 -2.33
N GLY A 94 -20.47 1.27 -3.27
CA GLY A 94 -21.27 2.39 -3.77
C GLY A 94 -20.48 3.33 -4.69
N PHE A 95 -21.19 4.23 -5.37
CA PHE A 95 -20.59 5.25 -6.24
C PHE A 95 -21.07 6.67 -5.87
N PRO A 96 -20.25 7.71 -6.09
CA PRO A 96 -18.90 7.68 -6.66
C PRO A 96 -17.87 7.05 -5.72
N ALA A 97 -16.91 6.34 -6.28
CA ALA A 97 -15.83 5.66 -5.56
C ALA A 97 -14.45 6.18 -6.01
N PHE A 98 -13.41 5.87 -5.24
CA PHE A 98 -12.03 6.14 -5.63
C PHE A 98 -11.26 4.85 -5.83
N LEU A 99 -10.79 4.61 -7.05
CA LEU A 99 -9.88 3.53 -7.38
C LEU A 99 -8.44 4.03 -7.24
N LYS A 100 -7.64 3.33 -6.43
CA LYS A 100 -6.23 3.67 -6.21
C LYS A 100 -5.38 2.40 -6.02
N PRO A 101 -4.09 2.43 -6.38
CA PRO A 101 -3.17 1.35 -6.05
C PRO A 101 -3.10 1.14 -4.54
N PHE A 102 -3.06 -0.13 -4.11
CA PHE A 102 -2.92 -0.48 -2.69
C PHE A 102 -1.58 -0.02 -2.11
N SER A 103 -0.54 0.01 -2.94
CA SER A 103 0.81 0.48 -2.63
C SER A 103 1.10 1.88 -3.22
N GLY A 104 2.17 2.52 -2.76
CA GLY A 104 2.64 3.81 -3.27
C GLY A 104 1.92 5.05 -2.70
N GLY A 105 2.44 6.24 -3.02
CA GLY A 105 1.98 7.51 -2.45
C GLY A 105 1.95 8.67 -3.45
N GLY A 106 1.77 9.88 -2.93
CA GLY A 106 1.79 11.12 -3.73
C GLY A 106 0.60 11.29 -4.68
N TRP A 107 -0.56 10.71 -4.36
CA TRP A 107 -1.80 10.80 -5.16
C TRP A 107 -1.69 10.31 -6.61
N LYS A 108 -0.63 9.57 -6.94
CA LYS A 108 -0.43 8.98 -8.27
C LYS A 108 -1.46 7.88 -8.53
N ASN A 109 -2.02 7.85 -9.74
CA ASN A 109 -2.95 6.82 -10.22
C ASN A 109 -4.23 6.68 -9.37
N VAL A 110 -4.73 7.79 -8.80
CA VAL A 110 -6.02 7.83 -8.10
C VAL A 110 -7.09 8.30 -9.08
N TYR A 111 -8.16 7.52 -9.23
CA TYR A 111 -9.24 7.80 -10.18
C TYR A 111 -10.57 7.86 -9.45
N LYS A 112 -11.37 8.88 -9.76
CA LYS A 112 -12.78 8.92 -9.37
C LYS A 112 -13.59 8.07 -10.36
N VAL A 113 -14.36 7.13 -9.83
CA VAL A 113 -15.25 6.25 -10.59
C VAL A 113 -16.68 6.70 -10.30
N HIS A 114 -17.45 6.92 -11.37
CA HIS A 114 -18.82 7.43 -11.33
C HIS A 114 -19.83 6.31 -11.46
#